data_AF-A0A9P1ILI8-F1
#
_entry.id   AF-A0A9P1ILI8-F1
#
_cell.length_a   1.000
_cell.length_b   1.000
_cell.length_c   1.000
_cell.angle_alpha   90.00
_cell.angle_beta   90.00
_cell.angle_gamma   90.00
#
_symmetry.space_group_name_H-M   'P 1'
#
loop_
_entity.id
_entity.type
_entity.pdbx_description
1 polymer ?
#
loop_
_entity_poly.entity_id
_entity_poly.type
_entity_poly.pdbx_seq_one_letter_code
_entity_poly.pdbx_strand_id
1 'polypeptide(L)'
;MLPDLSPHLHTKECNILIEFLQRCHQEKPLGKMVGQCSYWDEAVWQCTKKERIWRRDNNPRYKSRVVELRNLPEQYWTPALFKLKDEGFINSEIPNSNGCKL
;
A
#
# COMPACT_ATOMS: atom_id res chain seq x y z
N MET A 1 8.61 -12.32 -8.67
CA MET A 1 9.37 -11.75 -7.53
C MET A 1 8.38 -11.07 -6.59
N LEU A 2 8.48 -11.36 -5.30
CA LEU A 2 7.76 -10.63 -4.26
C LEU A 2 8.33 -9.20 -4.17
N PRO A 3 7.49 -8.15 -4.12
CA PRO A 3 7.98 -6.79 -3.89
C PRO A 3 8.60 -6.68 -2.49
N ASP A 4 9.64 -5.84 -2.35
CA ASP A 4 10.14 -5.43 -1.04
C ASP A 4 9.02 -4.64 -0.33
N LEU A 5 8.60 -5.12 0.84
CA LEU A 5 7.49 -4.57 1.63
C LEU A 5 7.95 -3.55 2.67
N SER A 6 9.17 -3.00 2.53
CA SER A 6 9.67 -1.95 3.41
C SER A 6 8.74 -0.73 3.37
N PRO A 7 8.34 -0.16 4.52
CA PRO A 7 7.25 0.82 4.60
C PRO A 7 7.53 2.13 3.86
N HIS A 8 8.80 2.50 3.72
CA HIS A 8 9.21 3.70 2.99
C HIS A 8 9.11 3.57 1.47
N LEU A 9 8.91 2.35 0.96
CA LEU A 9 8.82 2.08 -0.48
C LEU A 9 7.39 2.14 -1.02
N HIS A 10 6.38 2.31 -0.16
CA HIS A 10 4.98 2.23 -0.53
C HIS A 10 4.19 3.46 -0.06
N THR A 11 3.09 3.70 -0.75
CA THR A 11 2.01 4.64 -0.39
C THR A 11 1.37 4.25 0.94
N LYS A 12 0.82 5.23 1.66
CA LYS A 12 0.19 5.01 2.99
C LYS A 12 -0.89 3.95 2.95
N GLU A 13 -1.69 3.93 1.89
CA GLU A 13 -2.80 2.99 1.68
C GLU A 13 -2.29 1.55 1.57
N CYS A 14 -1.24 1.32 0.77
CA CYS A 14 -0.63 0.00 0.70
C CYS A 14 0.11 -0.38 2.00
N ASN A 15 0.70 0.59 2.71
CA ASN A 15 1.34 0.34 4.01
C ASN A 15 0.35 -0.16 5.06
N ILE A 16 -0.88 0.35 5.09
CA ILE A 16 -1.92 -0.15 6.00
C ILE A 16 -2.17 -1.65 5.75
N LEU A 17 -2.27 -2.08 4.49
CA LEU A 17 -2.43 -3.50 4.15
C LEU A 17 -1.21 -4.34 4.54
N ILE A 18 0.00 -3.78 4.40
CA ILE A 18 1.25 -4.44 4.82
C ILE A 18 1.27 -4.61 6.34
N GLU A 19 0.81 -3.63 7.11
CA GLU A 19 0.69 -3.72 8.57
C GLU A 19 -0.29 -4.82 8.99
N PHE A 20 -1.45 -4.92 8.33
CA PHE A 20 -2.40 -6.03 8.58
C PHE A 20 -1.78 -7.40 8.27
N LEU A 21 -1.03 -7.51 7.17
CA LEU A 21 -0.31 -8.74 6.82
C LEU A 21 0.75 -9.10 7.87
N GLN A 22 1.55 -8.12 8.29
CA GLN A 22 2.57 -8.31 9.32
C GLN A 22 1.95 -8.73 10.65
N ARG A 23 0.84 -8.10 11.05
CA ARG A 23 0.08 -8.47 12.24
C ARG A 23 -0.44 -9.90 12.14
N CYS A 24 -1.00 -10.30 11.00
CA CYS A 24 -1.43 -11.68 10.78
C CYS A 24 -0.27 -12.68 10.94
N HIS A 25 0.91 -12.35 10.39
CA HIS A 25 2.10 -13.18 10.54
C HIS A 25 2.62 -13.25 11.98
N GLN A 26 2.52 -12.17 12.75
CA GLN A 26 2.90 -12.13 14.16
C GLN A 26 1.94 -12.94 15.03
N GLU A 27 0.63 -12.83 14.80
CA GLU A 27 -0.40 -13.57 15.53
C GLU A 27 -0.39 -15.06 15.17
N LYS A 28 -0.03 -15.40 13.92
CA LYS A 28 -0.11 -16.76 13.38
C LYS A 28 1.22 -17.17 12.71
N PRO A 29 2.30 -17.36 13.47
CA PRO A 29 3.62 -17.67 12.91
C PRO A 29 3.64 -19.00 12.14
N LEU A 30 2.93 -20.03 12.62
CA LEU A 30 2.74 -21.29 11.88
C LEU A 30 1.73 -21.13 10.73
N GLY A 31 0.77 -20.21 10.88
CA GLY A 31 -0.24 -19.85 9.88
C GLY A 31 0.32 -19.29 8.58
N LYS A 32 1.50 -18.66 8.64
CA LYS A 32 2.24 -18.14 7.49
C LYS A 32 2.58 -19.22 6.46
N MET A 33 2.91 -20.43 6.91
CA MET A 33 3.29 -21.52 6.01
C MET A 33 2.09 -22.28 5.45
N VAL A 34 0.93 -22.20 6.11
CA VAL A 34 -0.31 -22.90 5.71
C VAL A 34 -1.34 -21.98 5.03
N GLY A 35 -0.98 -20.73 4.73
CA GLY A 35 -1.83 -19.80 3.98
C GLY A 35 -2.96 -19.13 4.78
N GLN A 36 -2.87 -19.10 6.12
CA GLN A 36 -3.89 -18.46 6.96
C GLN A 36 -3.95 -16.92 6.81
N CYS A 37 -2.92 -16.31 6.23
CA CYS A 37 -2.86 -14.88 5.93
C CYS A 37 -3.12 -14.55 4.44
N SER A 38 -3.56 -15.53 3.64
CA SER A 38 -3.74 -15.44 2.19
C SER A 38 -4.58 -14.24 1.72
N TYR A 39 -5.64 -13.88 2.47
CA TYR A 39 -6.44 -12.69 2.17
C TYR A 39 -5.59 -11.40 2.19
N TRP A 40 -4.77 -11.22 3.23
CA TRP A 40 -3.90 -10.06 3.36
C TRP A 40 -2.75 -10.10 2.36
N ASP A 41 -2.20 -11.28 2.08
CA ASP A 41 -1.20 -11.46 1.02
C ASP A 41 -1.74 -11.03 -0.34
N GLU A 42 -2.96 -11.44 -0.69
CA GLU A 42 -3.62 -11.04 -1.94
C GLU A 42 -3.89 -9.52 -1.95
N ALA A 43 -4.41 -8.96 -0.86
CA ALA A 43 -4.70 -7.54 -0.75
C ALA A 43 -3.43 -6.69 -0.96
N VAL A 44 -2.31 -7.06 -0.32
CA VAL A 44 -1.00 -6.41 -0.48
C VAL A 44 -0.50 -6.54 -1.92
N TRP A 45 -0.60 -7.73 -2.52
CA TRP A 45 -0.20 -7.95 -3.91
C TRP A 45 -1.00 -7.07 -4.88
N GLN A 46 -2.32 -7.00 -4.72
CA GLN A 46 -3.18 -6.18 -5.56
C GLN A 46 -2.84 -4.69 -5.39
N CYS A 47 -2.61 -4.23 -4.16
CA CYS A 47 -2.30 -2.82 -3.88
C CYS A 47 -0.95 -2.42 -4.49
N THR A 48 0.11 -3.18 -4.21
CA THR A 48 1.46 -2.90 -4.76
C THR A 48 1.50 -2.99 -6.29
N LYS A 49 0.66 -3.84 -6.90
CA LYS A 49 0.47 -3.87 -8.35
C LYS A 49 -0.18 -2.59 -8.86
N LYS A 50 -1.25 -2.10 -8.24
CA LYS A 50 -1.92 -0.85 -8.61
C LYS A 50 -1.02 0.36 -8.42
N GLU A 51 -0.26 0.39 -7.33
CA GLU A 51 0.76 1.40 -7.07
C GLU A 51 1.84 1.42 -8.17
N ARG A 52 2.33 0.25 -8.59
CA ARG A 52 3.30 0.16 -9.69
C ARG A 52 2.74 0.72 -11.00
N ILE A 53 1.48 0.43 -11.31
CA ILE A 53 0.80 0.95 -12.51
C ILE A 53 0.70 2.48 -12.40
N TRP A 54 0.23 3.01 -11.27
CA TRP A 54 0.17 4.45 -11.03
C TRP A 54 1.53 5.13 -11.22
N ARG A 55 2.61 4.57 -10.66
CA ARG A 55 3.97 5.08 -10.86
C ARG A 55 4.38 5.08 -12.33
N ARG A 56 4.06 4.01 -13.07
CA ARG A 56 4.38 3.93 -14.51
C ARG A 56 3.66 5.03 -15.29
N ASP A 57 2.40 5.30 -14.96
CA ASP A 57 1.56 6.24 -15.70
C ASP A 57 1.89 7.70 -15.37
N ASN A 58 2.46 7.97 -14.18
CA ASN A 58 2.77 9.32 -13.71
C ASN A 58 4.27 9.69 -13.75
N ASN A 59 5.15 8.71 -13.93
CA ASN A 59 6.59 8.98 -13.94
C ASN A 59 7.05 9.53 -15.30
N PRO A 60 7.64 10.74 -15.37
CA PRO A 60 8.10 11.31 -16.63
C PRO A 60 9.23 10.48 -17.26
N ARG A 61 9.21 10.31 -18.59
CA ARG A 61 10.23 9.51 -19.32
C ARG A 61 11.63 10.11 -19.28
N TYR A 62 11.74 11.43 -19.24
CA TYR A 62 13.00 12.16 -19.44
C TYR A 62 13.36 13.12 -18.28
N LYS A 63 12.67 13.02 -17.14
CA LYS A 63 12.94 13.87 -15.96
C LYS A 63 13.25 12.99 -14.74
N SER A 64 13.94 13.57 -13.77
CA SER A 64 14.15 12.94 -12.47
C SER A 64 12.79 12.57 -11.85
N ARG A 65 12.74 11.43 -11.17
CA ARG A 65 11.52 10.93 -10.52
C ARG A 65 11.22 11.83 -9.33
N VAL A 66 10.16 12.63 -9.41
CA VAL A 66 9.63 13.42 -8.29
C VAL A 66 8.26 12.87 -7.92
N VAL A 67 8.18 11.58 -7.61
CA VAL A 67 6.95 11.00 -7.07
C VAL A 67 7.14 10.85 -5.57
N GLU A 68 6.67 11.83 -4.81
CA GLU A 68 6.54 11.65 -3.37
C GLU A 68 5.45 10.59 -3.12
N LEU A 69 5.85 9.46 -2.57
CA LEU A 69 5.00 8.28 -2.31
C LEU A 69 4.08 8.49 -1.11
N ARG A 70 3.34 9.61 -1.07
CA ARG A 70 2.51 9.92 0.10
C ARG A 70 1.20 9.13 0.05
N ASN A 71 0.43 9.28 -1.01
CA ASN A 71 -0.95 8.76 -1.09
C ASN A 71 -1.20 8.13 -2.47
N LEU A 72 -1.87 6.98 -2.51
CA LEU A 72 -2.37 6.32 -3.71
C LEU A 72 -3.75 6.88 -4.07
N PRO A 73 -3.95 7.43 -5.28
CA PRO A 73 -5.25 7.99 -5.66
C PRO A 73 -6.37 6.94 -5.65
N GLU A 74 -7.59 7.33 -5.28
CA GLU A 74 -8.76 6.42 -5.17
C GLU A 74 -9.03 5.62 -6.46
N GLN A 75 -8.71 6.19 -7.64
CA GLN A 75 -8.84 5.49 -8.93
C GLN A 75 -7.96 4.22 -9.05
N TYR A 76 -6.93 4.10 -8.21
CA TYR A 76 -6.04 2.93 -8.15
C TYR A 76 -6.34 2.01 -6.95
N TRP A 77 -7.36 2.32 -6.15
CA TRP A 77 -7.69 1.51 -4.98
C TRP A 77 -8.20 0.12 -5.37
N THR A 78 -7.96 -0.83 -4.48
CA THR A 78 -8.45 -2.20 -4.57
C THR A 78 -9.73 -2.35 -3.74
N PRO A 79 -10.52 -3.42 -3.94
CA PRO A 79 -11.70 -3.69 -3.11
C PRO A 79 -11.36 -3.74 -1.60
N ALA A 80 -10.17 -4.23 -1.25
CA ALA A 80 -9.70 -4.26 0.14
C ALA A 80 -9.52 -2.85 0.72
N LEU A 81 -9.05 -1.87 -0.05
CA LEU A 81 -8.91 -0.48 0.40
C LEU A 81 -10.28 0.19 0.58
N PHE A 82 -11.23 -0.04 -0.32
CA PHE A 82 -12.59 0.46 -0.13
C PHE A 82 -13.24 -0.12 1.13
N LYS A 83 -13.10 -1.42 1.34
CA LYS A 83 -13.58 -2.08 2.56
C LYS A 83 -12.98 -1.46 3.83
N LEU A 84 -11.67 -1.20 3.84
CA LEU A 84 -11.01 -0.54 4.98
C LEU A 84 -11.45 0.91 5.18
N LYS A 85 -11.80 1.64 4.11
CA LYS A 85 -12.41 2.97 4.21
C LYS A 85 -13.80 2.89 4.85
N ASP A 86 -14.63 1.94 4.42
CA ASP A 86 -15.98 1.74 4.96
C ASP A 86 -15.96 1.32 6.44
N GLU A 87 -14.94 0.54 6.84
CA GLU A 87 -14.69 0.14 8.21
C GLU A 87 -14.03 1.24 9.09
N GLY A 88 -13.67 2.38 8.50
CA GLY A 88 -13.08 3.51 9.22
C GLY A 88 -11.58 3.36 9.54
N PHE A 89 -10.89 2.41 8.91
CA PHE A 89 -9.43 2.24 9.06
C PHE A 89 -8.62 3.21 8.19
N ILE A 90 -9.22 3.78 7.14
CA ILE A 90 -8.61 4.77 6.25
C ILE A 90 -9.39 6.08 6.36
N ASN A 91 -8.80 7.11 6.96
CA ASN A 91 -9.37 8.45 6.92
C ASN A 91 -9.08 9.07 5.55
N SER A 92 -10.13 9.49 4.82
CA SER A 92 -10.00 10.25 3.57
C SER A 92 -9.35 11.63 3.76
N GLU A 93 -9.21 12.06 5.02
CA GLU A 93 -8.48 13.26 5.43
C GLU A 93 -7.03 12.91 5.81
N ILE A 94 -6.26 12.36 4.88
CA ILE A 94 -4.81 12.47 4.99
C ILE A 94 -4.49 13.86 4.45
N PRO A 95 -4.25 14.89 5.29
CA PRO A 95 -3.80 16.17 4.77
C PRO A 95 -2.57 15.89 3.92
N ASN A 96 -2.51 16.51 2.75
CA ASN A 96 -1.26 16.71 2.03
C ASN A 96 -0.31 17.34 3.05
N SER A 97 0.46 16.53 3.77
CA SER A 97 1.50 17.07 4.61
C SER A 97 2.41 17.73 3.60
N ASN A 98 2.42 19.06 3.58
CA ASN A 98 3.40 19.81 2.85
C ASN A 98 4.75 19.25 3.29
N GLY A 99 5.54 18.77 2.34
CA GLY A 99 6.90 18.32 2.63
C GLY A 99 7.60 19.35 3.49
N CYS A 100 8.36 18.87 4.49
CA CYS A 100 9.39 19.70 5.09
C CYS A 100 10.23 20.25 3.94
N LYS A 101 10.11 21.56 3.68
CA LYS A 101 11.13 22.30 2.96
C LYS A 101 12.36 22.25 3.85
N LEU A 102 13.39 21.53 3.40
CA LEU A 102 14.75 21.66 3.93
C LEU A 102 15.22 23.11 3.77
#